data_AF-A0A2W6D3K8-F1
#
_entry.id   AF-A0A2W6D3K8-F1
#
_cell.length_a   1.000
_cell.length_b   1.000
_cell.length_c   1.000
_cell.angle_alpha   90.00
_cell.angle_beta   90.00
_cell.angle_gamma   90.00
#
_symmetry.space_group_name_H-M   'P 1'
#
loop_
_entity.id
_entity.type
_entity.pdbx_description
1 polymer ?
#
loop_
_entity_poly.entity_id
_entity_poly.type
_entity_poly.pdbx_seq_one_letter_code
_entity_poly.pdbx_strand_id
1 'polypeptide(L)'
;MYGPAGFYRSAGRPAAHFRTSVHASPLFAAAVHRLVLAAGLGTVVDVGAGGGELLRELARLAPDLRLCGVDLGPPPAGLPPSVDWLDTVPEVDGVILANEWLDNVACDVVQLTPNGPRVVLVDPPGGGESLGASPVPADAAWLERWWPLTEVGQRAEVGR
;
A
#
# COMPACT_ATOMS: atom_id res chain seq x y z
N MET A 1 -6.33 0.95 11.47
CA MET A 1 -5.50 1.54 10.38
C MET A 1 -6.30 2.48 9.48
N TYR A 2 -7.32 2.00 8.75
CA TYR A 2 -7.98 2.77 7.68
C TYR A 2 -9.41 3.27 7.97
N GLY A 3 -9.98 2.98 9.13
CA GLY A 3 -11.32 3.47 9.52
C GLY A 3 -11.35 4.99 9.77
N PRO A 4 -12.53 5.59 10.04
CA PRO A 4 -12.68 7.04 10.23
C PRO A 4 -11.79 7.65 11.32
N ALA A 5 -11.49 6.89 12.38
CA ALA A 5 -10.54 7.27 13.45
C ALA A 5 -9.13 6.65 13.27
N GLY A 6 -8.89 5.98 12.14
CA GLY A 6 -7.69 5.20 11.89
C GLY A 6 -6.46 6.07 11.64
N PHE A 7 -5.30 5.53 12.01
CA PHE A 7 -3.99 6.18 11.93
C PHE A 7 -3.75 6.94 10.61
N TYR A 8 -4.04 6.33 9.45
CA TYR A 8 -3.82 6.96 8.14
C TYR A 8 -4.82 8.08 7.79
N ARG A 9 -5.91 8.25 8.56
CA ARG A 9 -6.93 9.30 8.38
C ARG A 9 -6.88 10.39 9.46
N SER A 10 -6.51 10.05 10.70
CA SER A 10 -6.66 10.93 11.87
C SER A 10 -5.34 11.41 12.48
N ALA A 11 -4.27 10.62 12.37
CA ALA A 11 -2.96 10.97 12.91
C ALA A 11 -2.13 11.57 11.76
N GLY A 12 -1.87 12.88 11.84
CA GLY A 12 -1.08 13.59 10.84
C GLY A 12 0.25 12.89 10.56
N ARG A 13 0.38 12.39 9.32
CA ARG A 13 1.62 12.02 8.62
C ARG A 13 2.52 10.97 9.32
N PRO A 14 2.67 9.76 8.75
CA PRO A 14 3.67 8.77 9.16
C PRO A 14 5.12 9.29 9.19
N ALA A 15 5.42 10.38 8.48
CA ALA A 15 6.73 11.04 8.42
C ALA A 15 7.29 11.47 9.80
N ALA A 16 6.46 11.58 10.85
CA ALA A 16 6.92 11.87 12.20
C ALA A 16 7.35 10.61 13.00
N HIS A 17 7.05 9.40 12.52
CA HIS A 17 7.23 8.15 13.28
C HIS A 17 8.06 7.09 12.53
N PHE A 18 8.15 7.15 11.21
CA PHE A 18 8.98 6.26 10.40
C PHE A 18 9.80 7.06 9.39
N ARG A 19 11.13 6.88 9.42
CA ARG A 19 12.00 7.27 8.30
C ARG A 19 11.86 6.20 7.22
N THR A 20 10.81 6.29 6.41
CA THR A 20 10.73 5.54 5.16
C THR A 20 11.73 6.12 4.17
N SER A 21 12.18 5.31 3.21
CA SER A 21 13.19 5.68 2.20
C SER A 21 12.66 6.70 1.19
N VAL A 22 11.43 7.19 1.40
CA VAL A 22 10.72 8.16 0.56
C VAL A 22 10.83 9.58 1.09
N HIS A 23 11.99 9.95 1.62
CA HIS A 23 12.49 11.29 1.31
C HIS A 23 12.91 11.23 -0.16
N ALA A 24 11.92 11.25 -1.07
CA ALA A 24 12.08 10.89 -2.48
C ALA A 24 13.34 11.53 -3.04
N SER A 25 14.41 10.72 -3.10
CA SER A 25 15.69 11.20 -3.58
C SER A 25 15.46 11.68 -5.01
N PRO A 26 16.02 12.83 -5.45
CA PRO A 26 15.95 13.26 -6.84
C PRO A 26 16.34 12.17 -7.84
N LEU A 27 17.18 11.21 -7.41
CA LEU A 27 17.55 10.04 -8.19
C LEU A 27 16.40 9.07 -8.45
N PHE A 28 15.53 8.85 -7.46
CA PHE A 28 14.36 7.97 -7.61
C PHE A 28 13.35 8.58 -8.58
N ALA A 29 13.03 9.87 -8.44
CA ALA A 29 12.17 10.58 -9.38
C ALA A 29 12.76 10.56 -10.81
N ALA A 30 14.09 10.70 -10.95
CA ALA A 30 14.75 10.57 -12.25
C ALA A 30 14.66 9.15 -12.84
N ALA A 31 14.76 8.10 -12.02
CA ALA A 31 14.58 6.73 -12.45
C ALA A 31 13.14 6.47 -12.93
N VAL A 32 12.16 6.93 -12.17
CA VAL A 32 10.73 6.88 -12.54
C VAL A 32 10.48 7.61 -13.86
N HIS A 33 10.99 8.84 -14.01
CA HIS A 33 10.82 9.59 -15.26
C HIS A 33 11.40 8.83 -16.47
N ARG A 34 12.59 8.23 -16.34
CA ARG A 34 13.18 7.40 -17.41
C ARG A 34 12.32 6.19 -17.75
N LEU A 35 11.74 5.53 -16.76
CA LEU A 35 10.84 4.39 -16.96
C LEU A 35 9.59 4.81 -17.74
N VAL A 36 8.98 5.93 -17.37
CA VAL A 36 7.78 6.49 -18.03
C VAL A 36 8.06 6.81 -19.50
N LEU A 37 9.20 7.46 -19.79
CA LEU A 37 9.63 7.73 -21.16
C LEU A 37 9.89 6.45 -21.96
N ALA A 38 10.54 5.46 -21.35
CA ALA A 38 10.82 4.18 -22.01
C ALA A 38 9.52 3.40 -22.33
N ALA A 39 8.48 3.57 -21.52
CA ALA A 39 7.16 3.01 -21.78
C ALA A 39 6.37 3.80 -22.83
N GLY A 40 6.82 5.00 -23.22
CA GLY A 40 6.09 5.89 -24.14
C GLY A 40 4.80 6.47 -23.55
N LEU A 41 4.70 6.52 -22.21
CA LEU A 41 3.52 6.98 -21.48
C LEU A 41 3.74 8.40 -20.97
N GLY A 42 2.64 9.11 -20.69
CA GLY A 42 2.67 10.51 -20.24
C GLY A 42 1.98 10.75 -18.90
N THR A 43 1.62 9.69 -18.17
CA THR A 43 0.87 9.81 -16.91
C THR A 43 1.46 8.91 -15.84
N VAL A 44 1.60 9.45 -14.62
CA VAL A 44 2.09 8.73 -13.45
C VAL A 44 1.05 8.84 -12.34
N VAL A 45 0.68 7.70 -11.77
CA VAL A 45 -0.17 7.58 -10.58
C VAL A 45 0.68 7.03 -9.44
N ASP A 46 0.78 7.77 -8.34
CA ASP A 46 1.48 7.36 -7.12
C ASP A 46 0.45 6.94 -6.05
N VAL A 47 0.38 5.65 -5.74
CA VAL A 47 -0.58 5.05 -4.81
C VAL A 47 0.06 4.93 -3.43
N GLY A 48 -0.62 5.46 -2.42
CA GLY A 48 0.00 5.70 -1.12
C GLY A 48 0.94 6.90 -1.16
N ALA A 49 0.59 7.94 -1.93
CA ALA A 49 1.43 9.09 -2.20
C ALA A 49 1.88 9.83 -0.92
N GLY A 50 1.19 9.66 0.21
CA GLY A 50 1.61 10.13 1.52
C GLY A 50 1.87 11.62 1.56
N GLY A 51 3.15 11.99 1.74
CA GLY A 51 3.57 13.40 1.77
C GLY A 51 3.66 14.07 0.40
N GLY A 52 3.56 13.33 -0.70
CA GLY A 52 3.64 13.81 -2.09
C GLY A 52 5.06 14.12 -2.58
N GLU A 53 6.10 13.62 -1.90
CA GLU A 53 7.50 13.91 -2.19
C GLU A 53 7.90 13.53 -3.62
N LEU A 54 7.52 12.32 -4.07
CA LEU A 54 7.79 11.87 -5.44
C LEU A 54 7.10 12.77 -6.48
N LEU A 55 5.83 13.09 -6.25
CA LEU A 55 5.03 13.92 -7.15
C LEU A 55 5.61 15.34 -7.29
N ARG A 56 6.13 15.93 -6.21
CA ARG A 56 6.83 17.22 -6.26
C ARG A 56 8.09 17.17 -7.10
N GLU A 57 8.92 16.15 -6.89
CA GLU A 57 10.16 16.00 -7.67
C GLU A 57 9.89 15.71 -9.14
N LEU A 58 8.88 14.89 -9.45
CA LEU A 58 8.46 14.65 -10.84
C LEU A 58 7.91 15.90 -11.50
N ALA A 59 7.07 16.68 -10.81
CA ALA A 59 6.54 17.94 -11.34
C ALA A 59 7.65 18.94 -11.70
N ARG A 60 8.75 18.94 -10.92
CA ARG A 60 9.92 19.78 -11.19
C ARG A 60 10.78 19.24 -12.34
N LEU A 61 10.99 17.92 -12.38
CA LEU A 61 11.89 17.28 -13.34
C LEU A 61 11.27 17.10 -14.73
N ALA A 62 9.96 16.87 -14.79
CA ALA A 62 9.22 16.47 -15.98
C ALA A 62 7.84 17.15 -15.99
N PRO A 63 7.79 18.48 -16.22
CA PRO A 63 6.54 19.26 -16.13
C PRO A 63 5.48 18.87 -17.18
N ASP A 64 5.88 18.13 -18.22
CA ASP A 64 4.98 17.64 -19.27
C ASP A 64 4.21 16.36 -18.86
N LEU A 65 4.58 15.72 -17.74
CA LEU A 65 3.86 14.56 -17.22
C LEU A 65 2.56 14.99 -16.54
N ARG A 66 1.49 14.22 -16.77
CA ARG A 66 0.31 14.25 -15.92
C ARG A 66 0.58 13.43 -14.66
N LEU A 67 0.34 14.02 -13.49
CA LEU A 67 0.69 13.43 -12.21
C LEU A 67 -0.55 13.32 -11.34
N CYS A 68 -0.76 12.16 -10.73
CA CYS A 68 -1.86 11.92 -9.81
C CYS A 68 -1.35 11.23 -8.55
N GLY A 69 -1.65 11.79 -7.38
CA GLY A 69 -1.50 11.12 -6.10
C GLY A 69 -2.81 10.43 -5.71
N VAL A 70 -2.71 9.19 -5.26
CA VAL A 70 -3.85 8.43 -4.70
C VAL A 70 -3.56 8.13 -3.24
N ASP A 71 -4.32 8.75 -2.35
CA ASP A 71 -4.20 8.53 -0.90
C ASP A 71 -5.54 8.79 -0.21
N LEU A 72 -5.80 8.08 0.89
CA LEU A 72 -6.99 8.30 1.72
C LEU A 72 -6.86 9.57 2.57
N GLY A 73 -5.64 10.04 2.80
CA GLY A 73 -5.37 11.31 3.46
C GLY A 73 -5.60 12.52 2.54
N PRO A 74 -5.77 13.73 3.11
CA PRO A 74 -5.93 14.94 2.32
C PRO A 74 -4.64 15.28 1.55
N PRO A 75 -4.73 16.03 0.44
CA PRO A 75 -3.56 16.47 -0.31
C PRO A 75 -2.60 17.25 0.59
N PRO A 76 -1.29 16.99 0.51
CA PRO A 76 -0.32 17.63 1.37
C PRO A 76 -0.18 19.11 1.01
N ALA A 77 0.05 19.97 2.01
CA ALA A 77 0.33 21.38 1.78
C ALA A 77 1.49 21.57 0.79
N GLY A 78 1.36 22.57 -0.10
CA GLY A 78 2.36 22.87 -1.13
C GLY A 78 2.49 21.79 -2.21
N LEU A 79 1.48 20.94 -2.40
CA LEU A 79 1.40 20.12 -3.61
C LEU A 79 1.23 21.04 -4.83
N PRO A 80 1.99 20.84 -5.93
CA PRO A 80 1.86 21.66 -7.12
C PRO A 80 0.42 21.58 -7.67
N PRO A 81 -0.16 22.70 -8.13
CA PRO A 81 -1.54 22.73 -8.65
C PRO A 81 -1.78 21.85 -9.89
N SER A 82 -0.72 21.41 -10.57
CA SER A 82 -0.77 20.51 -11.73
C SER A 82 -0.90 19.03 -11.36
N VAL A 83 -0.86 18.71 -10.07
CA VAL A 83 -0.97 17.33 -9.57
C VAL A 83 -2.39 17.09 -9.08
N ASP A 84 -3.06 16.10 -9.66
CA ASP A 84 -4.37 15.64 -9.20
C ASP A 84 -4.23 14.82 -7.91
N TRP A 85 -5.24 14.88 -7.03
CA TRP A 85 -5.27 14.09 -5.79
C TRP A 85 -6.61 13.37 -5.65
N LEU A 86 -6.56 12.04 -5.58
CA LEU A 86 -7.74 11.17 -5.51
C LEU A 86 -7.64 10.23 -4.30
N ASP A 87 -8.76 9.65 -3.90
CA ASP A 87 -8.82 8.62 -2.84
C ASP A 87 -8.91 7.19 -3.41
N THR A 88 -9.05 7.08 -4.73
CA THR A 88 -9.26 5.83 -5.47
C THR A 88 -8.39 5.86 -6.73
N VAL A 89 -7.81 4.71 -7.08
CA VAL A 89 -6.99 4.58 -8.29
C VAL A 89 -7.87 4.80 -9.54
N PRO A 90 -7.57 5.77 -10.40
CA PRO A 90 -8.35 6.03 -11.60
C PRO A 90 -8.06 5.00 -12.69
N GLU A 91 -9.00 4.85 -13.63
CA GLU A 91 -8.68 4.22 -14.92
C GLU A 91 -7.71 5.13 -15.68
N VAL A 92 -6.55 4.60 -16.07
CA VAL A 92 -5.47 5.40 -16.66
C VAL A 92 -4.68 4.60 -17.69
N ASP A 93 -4.30 5.27 -18.77
CA ASP A 93 -3.22 4.83 -19.65
C ASP A 93 -1.92 5.51 -19.19
N GLY A 94 -1.19 4.83 -18.32
CA GLY A 94 -0.08 5.41 -17.57
C GLY A 94 0.64 4.40 -16.68
N VAL A 95 1.65 4.89 -15.97
CA VAL A 95 2.41 4.10 -15.00
C VAL A 95 1.78 4.26 -13.62
N ILE A 96 1.42 3.14 -12.99
CA ILE A 96 1.00 3.11 -11.58
C ILE A 96 2.19 2.67 -10.73
N LEU A 97 2.53 3.47 -9.74
CA LEU A 97 3.55 3.19 -8.73
C LEU A 97 2.85 3.02 -7.38
N ALA A 98 3.33 2.07 -6.58
CA ALA A 98 2.81 1.80 -5.24
C ALA A 98 4.00 1.50 -4.31
N ASN A 99 4.84 2.50 -4.06
CA ASN A 99 6.07 2.33 -3.30
C ASN A 99 5.76 2.23 -1.80
N GLU A 100 6.20 1.16 -1.13
CA GLU A 100 5.92 0.92 0.30
C GLU A 100 4.41 0.99 0.63
N TRP A 101 3.58 0.53 -0.31
CA TRP A 101 2.12 0.50 -0.14
C TRP A 101 1.62 -0.87 0.29
N LEU A 102 2.12 -1.96 -0.32
CA LEU A 102 1.61 -3.31 -0.09
C LEU A 102 1.87 -3.83 1.33
N ASP A 103 2.94 -3.40 1.97
CA ASP A 103 3.27 -3.72 3.37
C ASP A 103 2.28 -3.10 4.36
N ASN A 104 1.52 -2.09 3.93
CA ASN A 104 0.50 -1.43 4.72
C ASN A 104 -0.90 -2.05 4.49
N VAL A 105 -1.07 -2.91 3.49
CA VAL A 105 -2.35 -3.57 3.24
C VAL A 105 -2.63 -4.58 4.34
N ALA A 106 -3.82 -4.51 4.94
CA ALA A 106 -4.21 -5.45 5.98
C ALA A 106 -4.30 -6.87 5.41
N CYS A 107 -3.65 -7.82 6.08
CA CYS A 107 -3.68 -9.23 5.74
C CYS A 107 -4.39 -10.01 6.85
N ASP A 108 -5.15 -11.03 6.45
CA ASP A 108 -5.62 -12.02 7.39
C ASP A 108 -4.47 -12.95 7.79
N VAL A 109 -4.41 -13.29 9.07
CA VAL A 109 -3.47 -14.29 9.57
C VAL A 109 -4.17 -15.61 9.69
N VAL A 110 -3.54 -16.68 9.20
CA VAL A 110 -4.04 -18.06 9.30
C VAL A 110 -3.06 -18.87 10.15
N GLN A 111 -3.60 -19.74 11.02
CA GLN A 111 -2.83 -20.70 11.79
C GLN A 111 -3.22 -22.13 11.43
N LEU A 112 -2.23 -23.00 11.22
CA LEU A 112 -2.48 -24.43 11.05
C LEU A 112 -2.85 -25.07 12.39
N THR A 113 -3.98 -25.77 12.42
CA THR A 113 -4.43 -26.56 13.57
C THR A 113 -4.41 -28.05 13.22
N PRO A 114 -4.57 -28.97 14.21
CA PRO A 114 -4.74 -30.40 13.91
C PRO A 114 -5.93 -30.70 12.98
N ASN A 115 -6.92 -29.80 12.91
CA ASN A 115 -8.12 -29.91 12.08
C ASN A 115 -8.04 -29.06 10.80
N GLY A 116 -6.83 -28.69 10.38
CA GLY A 116 -6.57 -27.82 9.23
C GLY A 116 -6.44 -26.33 9.59
N PRO A 117 -6.19 -25.47 8.59
CA PRO A 117 -5.98 -24.04 8.80
C PRO A 117 -7.22 -23.33 9.34
N ARG A 118 -7.03 -22.33 10.21
CA ARG A 118 -8.07 -21.44 10.74
C ARG A 118 -7.59 -19.99 10.72
N VAL A 119 -8.49 -19.07 10.39
CA VAL A 119 -8.23 -17.63 10.46
C VAL A 119 -8.04 -17.23 11.93
N VAL A 120 -7.02 -16.45 12.23
CA VAL A 120 -6.79 -15.88 13.55
C VAL A 120 -7.59 -14.58 13.66
N LEU A 121 -8.44 -14.51 14.66
CA LEU A 121 -9.26 -13.35 14.98
C LEU A 121 -8.66 -12.63 16.18
N VAL A 122 -8.82 -11.31 16.24
CA VAL A 122 -8.39 -10.48 17.36
C VAL A 122 -9.61 -9.82 17.98
N ASP A 123 -9.74 -9.92 19.30
CA ASP A 123 -10.72 -9.15 20.07
C ASP A 123 -10.27 -7.67 20.13
N PRO A 124 -10.97 -6.72 19.49
CA PRO A 124 -10.47 -5.35 19.37
C PRO A 124 -10.26 -4.61 20.70
N PRO A 125 -11.13 -4.76 21.73
CA PRO A 125 -10.91 -4.12 23.03
C PRO A 125 -9.81 -4.77 23.88
N GLY A 126 -9.70 -6.11 23.85
CA GLY A 126 -8.79 -6.86 24.74
C GLY A 126 -7.46 -7.28 24.12
N GLY A 127 -7.33 -7.23 22.79
CA GLY A 127 -6.15 -7.70 22.06
C GLY A 127 -5.94 -9.22 22.10
N GLY A 128 -6.89 -9.97 22.66
CA GLY A 128 -6.82 -11.43 22.72
C GLY A 128 -7.01 -12.06 21.35
N GLU A 129 -6.19 -13.06 21.02
CA GLU A 129 -6.35 -13.83 19.80
C GLU A 129 -7.25 -15.05 20.02
N SER A 130 -8.02 -15.39 19.00
CA SER A 130 -8.81 -16.63 18.95
C SER A 130 -8.80 -17.24 17.55
N LEU A 131 -9.12 -18.53 17.45
CA LEU A 131 -9.21 -19.22 16.18
C LEU A 131 -10.64 -19.16 15.64
N GLY A 132 -10.79 -18.61 14.44
CA GLY A 132 -12.04 -18.45 13.72
C GLY A 132 -12.36 -19.61 12.77
N ALA A 133 -13.03 -19.28 11.67
CA ALA A 133 -13.42 -20.24 10.65
C ALA A 133 -12.22 -20.72 9.82
N SER A 134 -12.43 -21.77 9.03
CA SER A 134 -11.48 -22.13 7.96
C SER A 134 -11.34 -20.97 6.97
N PRO A 135 -10.14 -20.75 6.40
CA PRO A 135 -9.97 -19.75 5.34
C PRO A 135 -10.89 -20.06 4.16
N VAL A 136 -11.33 -19.02 3.46
CA VAL A 136 -12.14 -19.21 2.24
C VAL A 136 -11.32 -19.94 1.17
N PRO A 137 -11.95 -20.65 0.22
CA PRO A 137 -11.23 -21.47 -0.76
C PRO A 137 -10.12 -20.74 -1.53
N ALA A 138 -10.33 -19.46 -1.84
CA ALA A 138 -9.33 -18.65 -2.53
C ALA A 138 -8.05 -18.42 -1.69
N ASP A 139 -8.21 -18.23 -0.38
CA ASP A 139 -7.09 -18.00 0.53
C ASP A 139 -6.37 -19.32 0.83
N ALA A 140 -7.11 -20.42 0.95
CA ALA A 140 -6.53 -21.76 1.05
C ALA A 140 -5.66 -22.09 -0.17
N ALA A 141 -6.17 -21.84 -1.39
CA ALA A 141 -5.42 -22.04 -2.62
C ALA A 141 -4.18 -21.13 -2.74
N TRP A 142 -4.28 -19.89 -2.24
CA TRP A 142 -3.14 -18.98 -2.18
C TRP A 142 -2.06 -19.52 -1.23
N LEU A 143 -2.44 -19.96 -0.03
CA LEU A 143 -1.53 -20.55 0.96
C LEU A 143 -0.86 -21.81 0.41
N GLU A 144 -1.61 -22.73 -0.19
CA GLU A 144 -1.04 -23.94 -0.81
C GLU A 144 -0.01 -23.64 -1.89
N ARG A 145 -0.18 -22.53 -2.62
CA ARG A 145 0.74 -22.14 -3.70
C ARG A 145 1.96 -21.38 -3.20
N TRP A 146 1.78 -20.43 -2.29
CA TRP A 146 2.79 -19.43 -1.96
C TRP A 146 3.37 -19.60 -0.56
N TRP A 147 2.62 -20.18 0.37
CA TRP A 147 3.06 -20.37 1.76
C TRP A 147 2.47 -21.64 2.41
N PRO A 148 2.90 -22.85 1.97
CA PRO A 148 2.34 -24.10 2.47
C PRO A 148 2.60 -24.27 3.97
N LEU A 149 1.54 -24.51 4.74
CA LEU A 149 1.64 -24.78 6.17
C LEU A 149 1.87 -26.28 6.39
N THR A 150 2.96 -26.63 7.07
CA THR A 150 3.39 -28.03 7.26
C THR A 150 3.37 -28.48 8.71
N GLU A 151 3.35 -27.56 9.66
CA GLU A 151 3.42 -27.86 11.10
C GLU A 151 2.27 -27.23 11.88
N VAL A 152 1.64 -28.01 12.78
CA VAL A 152 0.59 -27.48 13.66
C VAL A 152 1.14 -26.35 14.51
N GLY A 153 0.43 -25.22 14.53
CA GLY A 153 0.84 -23.99 15.18
C GLY A 153 1.55 -23.00 14.25
N GLN A 154 1.98 -23.42 13.06
CA GLN A 154 2.56 -22.52 12.06
C GLN A 154 1.53 -21.49 11.60
N ARG A 155 1.97 -20.24 11.44
CA ARG A 155 1.15 -19.12 10.98
C ARG A 155 1.63 -18.60 9.63
N ALA A 156 0.72 -18.02 8.86
CA ALA A 156 0.98 -17.34 7.60
C ALA A 156 0.05 -16.14 7.43
N GLU A 157 0.54 -15.13 6.72
CA GLU A 157 -0.24 -13.96 6.30
C GLU A 157 -0.75 -14.18 4.88
N VAL A 158 -2.02 -13.86 4.63
CA VAL A 158 -2.65 -13.99 3.31
C VAL A 158 -2.66 -12.63 2.61
N GLY A 159 -1.83 -12.47 1.56
CA GLY A 159 -1.71 -11.25 0.77
C GLY A 159 -2.33 -11.38 -0.62
N ARG A 160 -3.63 -11.67 -0.68
CA ARG A 160 -4.39 -11.86 -1.93
C ARG A 160 -5.21 -10.64 -2.32
#